data_AF-A0A524FAS2-F1
#
_entry.id   AF-A0A524FAS2-F1
#
_cell.length_a   1.000
_cell.length_b   1.000
_cell.length_c   1.000
_cell.angle_alpha   90.00
_cell.angle_beta   90.00
_cell.angle_gamma   90.00
#
_symmetry.space_group_name_H-M   'P 1'
#
loop_
_entity.id
_entity.type
_entity.pdbx_description
1 polymer ?
#
loop_
_entity_poly.entity_id
_entity_poly.type
_entity_poly.pdbx_seq_one_letter_code
_entity_poly.pdbx_strand_id
1 'polypeptide(L)'
;MVLFEFDIPRFIQVYIVQLGMGIFYFLIGLVILKRDTKRLNQLFATFYILAASASIINVIYASIFINLVVKILHFLTYFLFCFAIVYLLIFNLIILKSEKLFTIKKHNIIAGTYAVSLLVLILIPGGITINKSTDWKPVWSLPFLIYALIVISCAIIPCFYFAVKIYKKLEDKALKKKWAFYILATLIYFAILYVASISNFLNDPTFRLITSIAGLSLFATAYLLYYGVGKQIGE
;
A
#
# COMPACT_ATOMS: atom_id res chain seq x y z
N MET A 1 -29.26 -13.25 17.31
CA MET A 1 -27.94 -13.86 17.54
C MET A 1 -27.32 -14.05 16.17
N VAL A 2 -26.47 -13.11 15.73
CA VAL A 2 -25.82 -13.17 14.42
C VAL A 2 -24.66 -14.14 14.56
N LEU A 3 -24.90 -15.41 14.30
CA LEU A 3 -23.84 -16.37 14.05
C LEU A 3 -22.98 -15.78 12.93
N PHE A 4 -21.69 -15.60 13.20
CA PHE A 4 -20.70 -15.30 12.18
C PHE A 4 -20.76 -16.43 11.15
N GLU A 5 -21.41 -16.20 10.00
CA GLU A 5 -21.08 -16.96 8.81
C GLU A 5 -19.64 -16.57 8.46
N PHE A 6 -18.68 -17.35 8.99
CA PHE A 6 -17.27 -17.21 8.69
C PHE A 6 -17.05 -17.59 7.23
N ASP A 7 -17.22 -16.61 6.35
CA ASP A 7 -16.79 -16.71 4.96
C ASP A 7 -15.26 -16.91 4.93
N ILE A 8 -14.83 -18.11 4.54
CA ILE A 8 -13.42 -18.53 4.52
C ILE A 8 -12.53 -17.49 3.78
N PRO A 9 -12.89 -17.00 2.58
CA PRO A 9 -12.22 -15.89 1.91
C PRO A 9 -11.99 -14.66 2.80
N ARG A 10 -13.01 -14.23 3.56
CA ARG A 10 -12.93 -13.08 4.47
C ARG A 10 -11.99 -13.38 5.63
N PHE A 11 -12.06 -14.59 6.21
CA PHE A 11 -11.18 -14.97 7.30
C PHE A 11 -9.70 -14.94 6.87
N ILE A 12 -9.38 -15.57 5.74
CA ILE A 12 -8.02 -15.59 5.16
C ILE A 12 -7.56 -14.17 4.85
N GLN A 13 -8.36 -13.39 4.13
CA GLN A 13 -7.96 -12.06 3.68
C GLN A 13 -7.74 -11.11 4.86
N VAL A 14 -8.66 -11.08 5.81
CA VAL A 14 -8.64 -10.08 6.88
C VAL A 14 -7.68 -10.51 7.99
N TYR A 15 -7.88 -11.69 8.57
CA TYR A 15 -7.18 -12.06 9.81
C TYR A 15 -5.84 -12.77 9.58
N ILE A 16 -5.64 -13.41 8.43
CA ILE A 16 -4.34 -14.02 8.10
C ILE A 16 -3.50 -13.02 7.31
N VAL A 17 -4.01 -12.59 6.15
CA VAL A 17 -3.27 -11.69 5.26
C VAL A 17 -3.15 -10.31 5.89
N GLN A 18 -4.24 -9.55 6.08
CA GLN A 18 -4.12 -8.15 6.51
C GLN A 18 -3.54 -8.01 7.92
N LEU A 19 -3.98 -8.79 8.91
CA LEU A 19 -3.41 -8.69 10.26
C LEU A 19 -1.93 -9.10 10.31
N GLY A 20 -1.59 -10.26 9.74
CA GLY A 20 -0.21 -10.74 9.70
C GLY A 20 0.71 -9.78 8.94
N MET A 21 0.22 -9.24 7.81
CA MET A 21 0.89 -8.20 7.04
C MET A 21 1.08 -6.91 7.84
N GLY A 22 0.04 -6.46 8.53
CA GLY A 22 0.07 -5.26 9.36
C GLY A 22 1.15 -5.35 10.42
N ILE A 23 1.19 -6.47 11.15
CA ILE A 23 2.23 -6.74 12.15
C ILE A 23 3.62 -6.81 11.49
N PHE A 24 3.77 -7.56 10.40
CA PHE A 24 5.06 -7.75 9.75
C PHE A 24 5.64 -6.45 9.19
N TYR A 25 4.82 -5.65 8.50
CA TYR A 25 5.22 -4.32 8.02
C TYR A 25 5.57 -3.39 9.18
N PHE A 26 4.78 -3.40 10.25
CA PHE A 26 5.05 -2.57 11.42
C PHE A 26 6.40 -2.89 12.06
N LEU A 27 6.69 -4.18 12.28
CA LEU A 27 7.97 -4.64 12.83
C LEU A 27 9.15 -4.21 11.96
N ILE A 28 9.06 -4.37 10.63
CA ILE A 28 10.12 -3.93 9.72
C ILE A 28 10.28 -2.40 9.78
N GLY A 29 9.19 -1.65 9.81
CA GLY A 29 9.23 -0.20 9.97
C GLY A 29 9.98 0.23 11.24
N LEU A 30 9.73 -0.43 12.37
CA LEU A 30 10.45 -0.20 13.62
C LEU A 30 11.94 -0.57 13.52
N VAL A 31 12.28 -1.68 12.88
CA VAL A 31 13.68 -2.09 12.65
C VAL A 31 14.43 -1.03 11.84
N ILE A 32 13.81 -0.51 10.77
CA ILE A 32 14.40 0.55 9.94
C ILE A 32 14.63 1.83 10.76
N LEU A 33 13.66 2.23 11.60
CA LEU A 33 13.78 3.43 12.45
C LEU A 33 14.86 3.29 13.52
N LYS A 34 15.02 2.09 14.09
CA LYS A 34 16.04 1.82 15.12
C LYS A 34 17.47 1.88 14.58
N ARG A 35 17.67 1.66 13.27
CA ARG A 35 19.00 1.58 12.68
C ARG A 35 19.71 2.92 12.58
N ASP A 36 19.05 3.93 12.00
CA ASP A 36 19.64 5.25 11.76
C ASP A 36 18.51 6.25 11.43
N THR A 37 18.63 7.47 11.95
CA THR A 37 17.63 8.55 11.85
C THR A 37 17.74 9.38 10.57
N LYS A 38 18.62 9.01 9.64
CA LYS A 38 18.68 9.64 8.30
C LYS A 38 17.30 9.67 7.64
N ARG A 39 17.04 10.78 6.95
CA ARG A 39 15.76 11.06 6.28
C ARG A 39 15.33 9.94 5.33
N LEU A 40 16.26 9.33 4.59
CA LEU A 40 15.96 8.16 3.74
C LEU A 40 15.35 6.99 4.53
N ASN A 41 15.88 6.65 5.71
CA ASN A 41 15.34 5.57 6.54
C ASN A 41 13.96 5.96 7.10
N GLN A 42 13.79 7.21 7.54
CA GLN A 42 12.50 7.70 8.02
C GLN A 42 11.42 7.60 6.94
N LEU A 43 11.71 7.98 5.70
CA LEU A 43 10.76 7.87 4.58
C LEU A 43 10.41 6.41 4.28
N PHE A 44 11.44 5.55 4.25
CA PHE A 44 11.23 4.14 3.97
C PHE A 44 10.43 3.46 5.08
N ALA A 45 10.73 3.76 6.34
CA ALA A 45 9.92 3.31 7.48
C ALA A 45 8.50 3.88 7.45
N THR A 46 8.31 5.11 7.01
CA THR A 46 6.97 5.72 6.90
C THR A 46 6.10 4.96 5.91
N PHE A 47 6.66 4.50 4.77
CA PHE A 47 5.94 3.57 3.87
C PHE A 47 5.46 2.32 4.63
N TYR A 48 6.35 1.67 5.39
CA TYR A 48 6.00 0.47 6.15
C TYR A 48 4.92 0.74 7.19
N ILE A 49 5.04 1.82 7.96
CA ILE A 49 4.10 2.18 9.03
C ILE A 49 2.74 2.54 8.46
N LEU A 50 2.68 3.28 7.34
CA LEU A 50 1.41 3.63 6.70
C LEU A 50 0.70 2.38 6.14
N ALA A 51 1.43 1.51 5.44
CA ALA A 51 0.88 0.25 4.94
C ALA A 51 0.44 -0.68 6.09
N ALA A 52 1.22 -0.75 7.19
CA ALA A 52 0.82 -1.49 8.39
C ALA A 52 -0.46 -0.92 9.02
N SER A 53 -0.55 0.40 9.15
CA SER A 53 -1.71 1.08 9.70
C SER A 53 -2.95 0.82 8.84
N ALA A 54 -2.82 0.90 7.51
CA ALA A 54 -3.89 0.57 6.57
C ALA A 54 -4.41 -0.86 6.78
N SER A 55 -3.50 -1.82 6.87
CA SER A 55 -3.82 -3.23 7.13
C SER A 55 -4.50 -3.45 8.50
N ILE A 56 -4.02 -2.82 9.56
CA ILE A 56 -4.62 -2.94 10.90
C ILE A 56 -6.02 -2.31 10.93
N ILE A 57 -6.20 -1.14 10.32
CA ILE A 57 -7.52 -0.50 10.19
C ILE A 57 -8.46 -1.40 9.38
N ASN A 58 -7.96 -2.10 8.36
CA ASN A 58 -8.74 -3.07 7.59
C ASN A 58 -9.34 -4.17 8.48
N VAL A 59 -8.51 -4.73 9.35
CA VAL A 59 -8.92 -5.75 10.32
C VAL A 59 -9.98 -5.21 11.26
N ILE A 60 -9.75 -4.01 11.81
CA ILE A 60 -10.67 -3.37 12.76
C ILE A 60 -12.04 -3.16 12.11
N TYR A 61 -12.09 -2.53 10.93
CA TYR A 61 -13.39 -2.21 10.32
C TYR A 61 -14.11 -3.44 9.79
N ALA A 62 -13.38 -4.49 9.40
CA ALA A 62 -13.98 -5.73 8.95
C ALA A 62 -14.78 -6.45 10.05
N SER A 63 -14.60 -6.08 11.32
CA SER A 63 -15.38 -6.60 12.46
C SER A 63 -16.49 -5.65 12.91
N ILE A 64 -16.68 -4.50 12.25
CA ILE A 64 -17.69 -3.48 12.61
C ILE A 64 -18.88 -3.55 11.66
N PHE A 65 -20.09 -3.33 12.19
CA PHE A 65 -21.36 -3.39 11.45
C PHE A 65 -22.15 -2.07 11.52
N ILE A 66 -21.42 -0.95 11.50
CA ILE A 66 -21.98 0.41 11.49
C ILE A 66 -21.61 1.07 10.16
N ASN A 67 -22.61 1.29 9.30
CA ASN A 67 -22.42 1.67 7.89
C ASN A 67 -21.47 2.86 7.70
N LEU A 68 -21.71 3.98 8.40
CA LEU A 68 -20.89 5.18 8.30
C LEU A 68 -19.43 4.93 8.74
N VAL A 69 -19.24 4.26 9.89
CA VAL A 69 -17.91 3.98 10.44
C VAL A 69 -17.12 3.08 9.51
N VAL A 70 -17.73 2.00 9.00
CA VAL A 70 -17.07 1.05 8.10
C VAL A 70 -16.67 1.72 6.79
N LYS A 71 -17.52 2.60 6.23
CA LYS A 71 -17.19 3.38 5.03
C LYS A 71 -15.99 4.30 5.25
N ILE A 72 -15.96 5.04 6.35
CA ILE A 72 -14.87 5.96 6.69
C ILE A 72 -13.56 5.17 6.87
N LEU A 73 -13.59 4.08 7.63
CA LEU A 73 -12.40 3.26 7.87
C LEU A 73 -11.92 2.54 6.60
N HIS A 74 -12.84 2.08 5.75
CA HIS A 74 -12.47 1.51 4.45
C HIS A 74 -11.78 2.54 3.55
N PHE A 75 -12.36 3.74 3.46
CA PHE A 75 -11.73 4.85 2.74
C PHE A 75 -10.34 5.15 3.31
N LEU A 76 -10.21 5.25 4.64
CA LEU A 76 -8.94 5.52 5.31
C LEU A 76 -7.90 4.43 5.04
N THR A 77 -8.28 3.15 5.05
CA THR A 77 -7.41 2.05 4.65
C THR A 77 -6.90 2.22 3.22
N TYR A 78 -7.80 2.48 2.27
CA TYR A 78 -7.41 2.66 0.87
C TYR A 78 -6.50 3.88 0.69
N PHE A 79 -6.85 4.99 1.33
CA PHE A 79 -6.05 6.21 1.37
C PHE A 79 -4.63 5.91 1.86
N LEU A 80 -4.48 5.23 3.00
CA LEU A 80 -3.19 4.94 3.61
C LEU A 80 -2.32 4.01 2.73
N PHE A 81 -2.90 2.99 2.10
CA PHE A 81 -2.17 2.14 1.16
C PHE A 81 -1.66 2.92 -0.05
N CYS A 82 -2.51 3.75 -0.65
CA CYS A 82 -2.11 4.60 -1.79
C CYS A 82 -1.06 5.64 -1.36
N PHE A 83 -1.25 6.24 -0.18
CA PHE A 83 -0.36 7.27 0.34
C PHE A 83 1.00 6.71 0.72
N ALA A 84 1.09 5.45 1.17
CA ALA A 84 2.36 4.76 1.39
C ALA A 84 3.23 4.76 0.12
N ILE A 85 2.64 4.54 -1.07
CA ILE A 85 3.37 4.55 -2.36
C ILE A 85 4.02 5.92 -2.64
N VAL A 86 3.39 7.01 -2.21
CA VAL A 86 3.95 8.36 -2.36
C VAL A 86 5.28 8.48 -1.61
N TYR A 87 5.42 7.83 -0.46
CA TYR A 87 6.69 7.79 0.28
C TYR A 87 7.75 6.96 -0.45
N LEU A 88 7.39 5.87 -1.14
CA LEU A 88 8.32 5.15 -2.01
C LEU A 88 8.77 6.00 -3.21
N LEU A 89 7.85 6.75 -3.83
CA LEU A 89 8.17 7.69 -4.90
C LEU A 89 9.17 8.76 -4.43
N ILE A 90 8.90 9.39 -3.28
CA ILE A 90 9.76 10.41 -2.69
C ILE A 90 11.12 9.81 -2.32
N PHE A 91 11.14 8.60 -1.75
CA PHE A 91 12.35 7.85 -1.46
C PHE A 91 13.21 7.66 -2.72
N ASN A 92 12.63 7.20 -3.83
CA ASN A 92 13.34 7.06 -5.11
C ASN A 92 13.85 8.40 -5.65
N LEU A 93 13.06 9.47 -5.54
CA LEU A 93 13.49 10.81 -5.97
C LEU A 93 14.70 11.32 -5.19
N ILE A 94 14.76 11.07 -3.88
CA ILE A 94 15.89 11.46 -3.05
C ILE A 94 17.13 10.63 -3.37
N ILE A 95 17.00 9.31 -3.58
CA ILE A 95 18.13 8.49 -4.04
C ILE A 95 18.69 9.01 -5.36
N LEU A 96 17.81 9.39 -6.30
CA LEU A 96 18.26 9.83 -7.62
C LEU A 96 18.86 11.24 -7.65
N LYS A 97 18.36 12.18 -6.83
CA LYS A 97 18.76 13.60 -6.88
C LYS A 97 19.51 14.09 -5.63
N SER A 98 19.72 13.26 -4.61
CA SER A 98 20.21 13.62 -3.27
C SER A 98 19.25 14.49 -2.44
N GLU A 99 19.44 14.46 -1.12
CA GLU A 99 18.66 15.25 -0.16
C GLU A 99 18.84 16.77 -0.33
N LYS A 100 19.99 17.21 -0.83
CA LYS A 100 20.29 18.64 -1.06
C LYS A 100 19.42 19.23 -2.17
N LEU A 101 19.21 18.48 -3.27
CA LEU A 101 18.37 18.96 -4.38
C LEU A 101 16.87 18.71 -4.14
N PHE A 102 16.54 17.66 -3.37
CA PHE A 102 15.16 17.31 -3.02
C PHE A 102 14.81 17.77 -1.59
N THR A 103 14.48 19.05 -1.48
CA THR A 103 14.17 19.71 -0.21
C THR A 103 12.86 19.24 0.43
N ILE A 104 12.65 19.54 1.71
CA ILE A 104 11.40 19.24 2.41
C ILE A 104 10.17 19.92 1.78
N LYS A 105 10.36 21.11 1.19
CA LYS A 105 9.29 21.81 0.46
C LYS A 105 8.78 20.97 -0.72
N LYS A 106 9.69 20.38 -1.51
CA LYS A 106 9.32 19.52 -2.65
C LYS A 106 8.64 18.22 -2.20
N HIS A 107 9.11 17.63 -1.10
CA HIS A 107 8.41 16.51 -0.46
C HIS A 107 6.97 16.92 -0.16
N ASN A 108 6.76 17.99 0.62
CA ASN A 108 5.43 18.38 1.10
C ASN A 108 4.48 18.74 -0.04
N ILE A 109 4.98 19.36 -1.12
CA ILE A 109 4.18 19.62 -2.32
C ILE A 109 3.72 18.30 -2.95
N ILE A 110 4.63 17.34 -3.17
CA ILE A 110 4.27 16.05 -3.77
C ILE A 110 3.29 15.29 -2.87
N ALA A 111 3.59 15.16 -1.59
CA ALA A 111 2.72 14.47 -0.62
C ALA A 111 1.35 15.16 -0.51
N GLY A 112 1.31 16.49 -0.41
CA GLY A 112 0.09 17.28 -0.34
C GLY A 112 -0.78 17.12 -1.58
N THR A 113 -0.20 17.19 -2.78
CA THR A 113 -0.95 16.99 -4.04
C THR A 113 -1.60 15.61 -4.08
N TYR A 114 -0.86 14.54 -3.76
CA TYR A 114 -1.46 13.19 -3.74
C TYR A 114 -2.50 13.01 -2.64
N ALA A 115 -2.27 13.58 -1.45
CA ALA A 115 -3.25 13.52 -0.36
C ALA A 115 -4.57 14.19 -0.77
N VAL A 116 -4.51 15.39 -1.36
CA VAL A 116 -5.70 16.09 -1.88
C VAL A 116 -6.38 15.28 -2.97
N SER A 117 -5.64 14.75 -3.95
CA SER A 117 -6.20 13.92 -5.03
C SER A 117 -6.90 12.66 -4.50
N LEU A 118 -6.36 12.03 -3.45
CA LEU A 118 -6.97 10.88 -2.80
C LEU A 118 -8.21 11.27 -1.97
N LEU A 119 -8.25 12.46 -1.35
CA LEU A 119 -9.43 12.94 -0.61
C LEU A 119 -10.64 13.20 -1.51
N VAL A 120 -10.43 13.56 -2.77
CA VAL A 120 -11.51 13.76 -3.76
C VAL A 120 -12.36 12.50 -3.96
N LEU A 121 -11.82 11.29 -3.73
CA LEU A 121 -12.58 10.04 -3.80
C LEU A 121 -13.80 10.02 -2.87
N ILE A 122 -13.77 10.72 -1.73
CA ILE A 122 -14.91 10.83 -0.78
C ILE A 122 -16.09 11.55 -1.44
N LEU A 123 -15.80 12.47 -2.37
CA LEU A 123 -16.81 13.32 -3.00
C LEU A 123 -17.57 12.59 -4.12
N ILE A 124 -17.18 11.37 -4.49
CA ILE A 124 -17.83 10.58 -5.55
C ILE A 124 -19.15 10.02 -5.02
N PRO A 125 -20.32 10.48 -5.52
CA PRO A 125 -21.61 10.02 -5.03
C PRO A 125 -21.80 8.52 -5.27
N GLY A 126 -22.21 7.79 -4.23
CA GLY A 126 -22.35 6.33 -4.33
C GLY A 126 -21.02 5.60 -4.57
N GLY A 127 -19.88 6.24 -4.28
CA GLY A 127 -18.55 5.71 -4.57
C GLY A 127 -18.30 4.32 -3.99
N ILE A 128 -18.62 4.14 -2.71
CA ILE A 128 -18.46 2.90 -1.95
C ILE A 128 -19.78 2.51 -1.28
N THR A 129 -20.20 1.27 -1.47
CA THR A 129 -21.31 0.65 -0.74
C THR A 129 -20.78 -0.45 0.17
N ILE A 130 -21.02 -0.30 1.48
CA ILE A 130 -20.74 -1.32 2.51
C ILE A 130 -21.92 -1.35 3.48
N ASN A 131 -22.67 -2.44 3.49
CA ASN A 131 -23.85 -2.62 4.34
C ASN A 131 -24.27 -4.11 4.36
N LYS A 132 -25.43 -4.39 4.96
CA LYS A 132 -25.99 -5.75 4.99
C LYS A 132 -26.24 -6.34 3.59
N SER A 133 -26.62 -5.54 2.59
CA SER A 133 -26.86 -6.07 1.23
C SER A 133 -25.59 -6.45 0.49
N THR A 134 -24.42 -5.97 0.93
CA THR A 134 -23.11 -6.36 0.39
C THR A 134 -22.37 -7.33 1.31
N ASP A 135 -23.05 -7.95 2.29
CA ASP A 135 -22.43 -8.78 3.32
C ASP A 135 -21.25 -8.07 4.04
N TRP A 136 -21.41 -6.75 4.22
CA TRP A 136 -20.41 -5.87 4.80
C TRP A 136 -19.04 -5.89 4.09
N LYS A 137 -19.02 -6.29 2.81
CA LYS A 137 -17.88 -6.19 1.93
C LYS A 137 -17.97 -4.90 1.10
N PRO A 138 -16.84 -4.24 0.80
CA PRO A 138 -16.83 -3.07 -0.08
C PRO A 138 -17.20 -3.44 -1.50
N VAL A 139 -18.16 -2.69 -2.04
CA VAL A 139 -18.54 -2.70 -3.45
C VAL A 139 -18.33 -1.30 -3.99
N TRP A 140 -17.49 -1.17 -5.00
CA TRP A 140 -17.14 0.13 -5.60
C TRP A 140 -18.00 0.40 -6.82
N SER A 141 -18.37 1.67 -7.01
CA SER A 141 -18.93 2.12 -8.28
C SER A 141 -17.85 2.26 -9.36
N LEU A 142 -18.23 2.20 -10.64
CA LEU A 142 -17.30 2.37 -11.75
C LEU A 142 -16.58 3.74 -11.73
N PRO A 143 -17.26 4.89 -11.48
CA PRO A 143 -16.59 6.18 -11.38
C PRO A 143 -15.54 6.22 -10.27
N PHE A 144 -15.84 5.60 -9.11
CA PHE A 144 -14.89 5.49 -8.02
C PHE A 144 -13.66 4.67 -8.42
N LEU A 145 -13.86 3.49 -9.04
CA LEU A 145 -12.76 2.67 -9.51
C LEU A 145 -11.89 3.43 -10.51
N ILE A 146 -12.46 4.01 -11.57
CA ILE A 146 -11.68 4.70 -12.61
C ILE A 146 -10.86 5.83 -12.02
N TYR A 147 -11.47 6.68 -11.19
CA TYR A 147 -10.75 7.78 -10.55
C TYR A 147 -9.65 7.27 -9.62
N ALA A 148 -9.94 6.26 -8.80
CA ALA A 148 -8.96 5.63 -7.91
C ALA A 148 -7.75 5.08 -8.68
N LEU A 149 -8.01 4.38 -9.80
CA LEU A 149 -6.97 3.85 -10.67
C LEU A 149 -6.13 4.94 -11.34
N ILE A 150 -6.74 6.05 -11.77
CA ILE A 150 -6.01 7.19 -12.33
C ILE A 150 -5.08 7.80 -11.29
N VAL A 151 -5.63 8.15 -10.11
CA VAL A 151 -4.85 8.81 -9.05
C VAL A 151 -3.68 7.93 -8.61
N ILE A 152 -3.91 6.63 -8.43
CA ILE A 152 -2.84 5.73 -8.00
C ILE A 152 -1.82 5.46 -9.11
N SER A 153 -2.25 5.38 -10.38
CA SER A 153 -1.35 5.26 -11.54
C SER A 153 -0.40 6.45 -11.62
N CYS A 154 -0.89 7.65 -11.33
CA CYS A 154 -0.06 8.86 -11.29
C CYS A 154 1.08 8.75 -10.28
N ALA A 155 0.93 8.01 -9.17
CA ALA A 155 2.02 7.76 -8.22
C ALA A 155 2.89 6.55 -8.61
N ILE A 156 2.24 5.47 -9.06
CA ILE A 156 2.88 4.18 -9.39
C ILE A 156 3.83 4.32 -10.58
N ILE A 157 3.38 4.94 -11.68
CA ILE A 157 4.15 5.08 -12.91
C ILE A 157 5.48 5.82 -12.67
N PRO A 158 5.52 7.03 -12.06
CA PRO A 158 6.78 7.69 -11.77
C PRO A 158 7.59 6.93 -10.72
N CYS A 159 6.96 6.29 -9.73
CA CYS A 159 7.68 5.49 -8.74
C CYS A 159 8.48 4.37 -9.42
N PHE A 160 7.83 3.63 -10.33
CA PHE A 160 8.47 2.58 -11.10
C PHE A 160 9.51 3.12 -12.07
N TYR A 161 9.20 4.20 -12.81
CA TYR A 161 10.15 4.85 -13.71
C TYR A 161 11.45 5.25 -13.00
N PHE A 162 11.35 5.92 -11.84
CA PHE A 162 12.53 6.33 -11.08
C PHE A 162 13.27 5.14 -10.47
N ALA A 163 12.57 4.10 -10.01
CA ALA A 163 13.20 2.88 -9.54
C ALA A 163 14.05 2.22 -10.64
N VAL A 164 13.53 2.08 -11.86
CA VAL A 164 14.28 1.55 -13.02
C VAL A 164 15.42 2.48 -13.41
N LYS A 165 15.23 3.80 -13.35
CA LYS A 165 16.29 4.77 -13.64
C LYS A 165 17.46 4.68 -12.67
N ILE A 166 17.18 4.44 -11.38
CA ILE A 166 18.22 4.19 -10.36
C ILE A 166 18.96 2.90 -10.68
N TYR A 167 18.25 1.80 -10.97
CA TYR A 167 18.85 0.52 -11.34
C TYR A 167 19.89 0.65 -12.46
N LYS A 168 19.54 1.40 -13.52
CA LYS A 168 20.41 1.63 -14.68
C LYS A 168 21.66 2.47 -14.35
N LYS A 169 21.61 3.29 -13.30
CA LYS A 169 22.71 4.15 -12.86
C LYS A 169 23.64 3.50 -11.83
N LEU A 170 23.22 2.41 -11.19
CA LEU A 170 24.11 1.67 -10.31
C LEU A 170 25.26 1.10 -11.15
N GLU A 171 26.46 1.01 -10.58
CA GLU A 171 27.61 0.37 -11.22
C GLU A 171 27.91 -0.97 -10.54
N ASP A 172 27.90 -0.96 -9.21
CA ASP A 172 28.10 -2.13 -8.37
C ASP A 172 27.04 -3.23 -8.62
N LYS A 173 27.52 -4.45 -8.91
CA LYS A 173 26.66 -5.60 -9.23
C LYS A 173 25.82 -6.06 -8.04
N ALA A 174 26.35 -5.99 -6.82
CA ALA A 174 25.63 -6.41 -5.63
C ALA A 174 24.47 -5.44 -5.31
N LEU A 175 24.72 -4.13 -5.41
CA LEU A 175 23.69 -3.10 -5.29
C LEU A 175 22.62 -3.23 -6.39
N LYS A 176 23.01 -3.50 -7.64
CA LYS A 176 22.03 -3.79 -8.72
C LYS A 176 21.12 -4.95 -8.37
N LYS A 177 21.68 -6.07 -7.90
CA LYS A 177 20.90 -7.26 -7.54
C LYS A 177 19.90 -6.95 -6.42
N LYS A 178 20.34 -6.26 -5.37
CA LYS A 178 19.45 -5.82 -4.27
C LYS A 178 18.35 -4.88 -4.76
N TRP A 179 18.70 -3.92 -5.61
CA TRP A 179 17.74 -2.98 -6.18
C TRP A 179 16.73 -3.67 -7.12
N ALA A 180 17.11 -4.74 -7.81
CA ALA A 180 16.17 -5.55 -8.58
C ALA A 180 15.10 -6.20 -7.69
N PHE A 181 15.45 -6.68 -6.49
CA PHE A 181 14.48 -7.17 -5.51
C PHE A 181 13.53 -6.05 -5.04
N TYR A 182 14.05 -4.84 -4.83
CA TYR A 182 13.22 -3.67 -4.52
C TYR A 182 12.20 -3.38 -5.63
N ILE A 183 12.63 -3.40 -6.90
CA ILE A 183 11.75 -3.20 -8.07
C ILE A 183 10.68 -4.29 -8.14
N LEU A 184 11.08 -5.57 -8.03
CA LEU A 184 10.15 -6.70 -8.07
C LEU A 184 9.11 -6.61 -6.96
N ALA A 185 9.53 -6.30 -5.73
CA ALA A 185 8.63 -6.16 -4.60
C ALA A 185 7.64 -5.00 -4.76
N THR A 186 8.13 -3.88 -5.31
CA THR A 186 7.30 -2.71 -5.63
C THR A 186 6.25 -3.07 -6.70
N LEU A 187 6.62 -3.81 -7.74
CA LEU A 187 5.69 -4.28 -8.78
C LEU A 187 4.60 -5.20 -8.22
N ILE A 188 4.97 -6.16 -7.37
CA ILE A 188 4.01 -7.07 -6.74
C ILE A 188 3.05 -6.27 -5.84
N TYR A 189 3.57 -5.33 -5.04
CA TYR A 189 2.74 -4.46 -4.20
C TYR A 189 1.71 -3.68 -5.03
N PHE A 190 2.15 -3.10 -6.16
CA PHE A 190 1.27 -2.39 -7.09
C PHE A 190 0.22 -3.30 -7.72
N ALA A 191 0.63 -4.48 -8.19
CA ALA A 191 -0.28 -5.46 -8.79
C ALA A 191 -1.39 -5.87 -7.82
N ILE A 192 -1.06 -6.17 -6.55
CA ILE A 192 -2.05 -6.52 -5.54
C ILE A 192 -3.01 -5.37 -5.27
N LEU A 193 -2.55 -4.12 -5.26
CA LEU A 193 -3.42 -2.97 -5.04
C LEU A 193 -4.40 -2.74 -6.21
N TYR A 194 -3.96 -2.96 -7.46
CA TYR A 194 -4.85 -2.97 -8.63
C TYR A 194 -5.87 -4.10 -8.56
N VAL A 195 -5.41 -5.34 -8.31
CA VAL A 195 -6.28 -6.52 -8.22
C VAL A 195 -7.32 -6.36 -7.11
N ALA A 196 -6.92 -5.85 -5.94
CA ALA A 196 -7.86 -5.57 -4.85
C ALA A 196 -8.90 -4.50 -5.21
N SER A 197 -8.49 -3.44 -5.92
CA SER A 197 -9.40 -2.40 -6.40
C SER A 197 -10.42 -2.95 -7.38
N ILE A 198 -9.97 -3.75 -8.35
CA ILE A 198 -10.82 -4.42 -9.34
C ILE A 198 -11.75 -5.43 -8.65
N SER A 199 -11.26 -6.15 -7.64
CA SER A 199 -12.03 -7.12 -6.87
C SER A 199 -13.22 -6.48 -6.14
N ASN A 200 -13.02 -5.29 -5.56
CA ASN A 200 -14.09 -4.51 -4.93
C ASN A 200 -15.13 -4.02 -5.94
N PHE A 201 -14.74 -3.76 -7.19
CA PHE A 201 -15.67 -3.38 -8.25
C PHE A 201 -16.47 -4.58 -8.80
N LEU A 202 -15.78 -5.67 -9.14
CA LEU A 202 -16.42 -6.87 -9.68
C LEU A 202 -17.39 -7.52 -8.68
N ASN A 203 -17.07 -7.43 -7.38
CA ASN A 203 -17.85 -8.02 -6.31
C ASN A 203 -18.13 -9.53 -6.50
N ASP A 204 -17.28 -10.22 -7.25
CA ASP A 204 -17.40 -11.64 -7.53
C ASP A 204 -16.72 -12.48 -6.42
N PRO A 205 -17.40 -13.46 -5.81
CA PRO A 205 -16.83 -14.28 -4.73
C PRO A 205 -15.56 -15.04 -5.14
N THR A 206 -15.51 -15.56 -6.37
CA THR A 206 -14.36 -16.32 -6.88
C THR A 206 -13.15 -15.39 -7.05
N PHE A 207 -13.36 -14.23 -7.66
CA PHE A 207 -12.31 -13.24 -7.84
C PHE A 207 -11.81 -12.66 -6.50
N ARG A 208 -12.70 -12.51 -5.51
CA ARG A 208 -12.32 -12.16 -4.13
C ARG A 208 -11.42 -13.23 -3.52
N LEU A 209 -11.75 -14.51 -3.65
CA LEU A 209 -10.90 -15.60 -3.15
C LEU A 209 -9.51 -15.59 -3.80
N ILE A 210 -9.44 -15.44 -5.13
CA ILE A 210 -8.16 -15.32 -5.86
C ILE A 210 -7.36 -14.13 -5.34
N THR A 211 -8.02 -12.99 -5.12
CA THR A 211 -7.40 -11.78 -4.57
C THR A 211 -6.86 -12.03 -3.16
N SER A 212 -7.60 -12.74 -2.31
CA SER A 212 -7.18 -13.10 -0.95
C SER A 212 -5.93 -13.96 -0.95
N ILE A 213 -5.88 -14.98 -1.83
CA ILE A 213 -4.71 -15.85 -1.98
C ILE A 213 -3.52 -15.06 -2.53
N ALA A 214 -3.72 -14.25 -3.58
CA ALA A 214 -2.68 -13.40 -4.15
C ALA A 214 -2.11 -12.42 -3.11
N GLY A 215 -2.94 -11.95 -2.17
CA GLY A 215 -2.53 -11.08 -1.08
C GLY A 215 -1.43 -11.65 -0.18
N LEU A 216 -1.27 -12.99 -0.11
CA LEU A 216 -0.15 -13.62 0.61
C LEU A 216 1.22 -13.22 0.04
N SER A 217 1.29 -12.88 -1.25
CA SER A 217 2.53 -12.38 -1.86
C SER A 217 3.04 -11.08 -1.22
N LEU A 218 2.18 -10.34 -0.52
CA LEU A 218 2.57 -9.12 0.17
C LEU A 218 3.58 -9.38 1.31
N PHE A 219 3.62 -10.57 1.92
CA PHE A 219 4.66 -10.91 2.90
C PHE A 219 6.04 -10.91 2.26
N ALA A 220 6.14 -11.50 1.05
CA ALA A 220 7.35 -11.46 0.26
C ALA A 220 7.72 -10.03 -0.13
N THR A 221 6.74 -9.17 -0.45
CA THR A 221 7.04 -7.75 -0.75
C THR A 221 7.67 -7.02 0.43
N ALA A 222 7.17 -7.22 1.65
CA ALA A 222 7.74 -6.59 2.85
C ALA A 222 9.21 -6.95 2.99
N TYR A 223 9.51 -8.25 2.89
CA TYR A 223 10.85 -8.77 3.05
C TYR A 223 11.78 -8.32 1.91
N LEU A 224 11.33 -8.40 0.66
CA LEU A 224 12.14 -8.05 -0.51
C LEU A 224 12.43 -6.54 -0.60
N LEU A 225 11.47 -5.68 -0.24
CA LEU A 225 11.71 -4.24 -0.10
C LEU A 225 12.79 -3.98 0.96
N TYR A 226 12.67 -4.62 2.13
CA TYR A 226 13.64 -4.47 3.22
C TYR A 226 15.00 -5.02 2.84
N TYR A 227 15.07 -6.18 2.21
CA TYR A 227 16.33 -6.77 1.75
C TYR A 227 16.99 -5.91 0.67
N GLY A 228 16.20 -5.35 -0.26
CA GLY A 228 16.70 -4.59 -1.40
C GLY A 228 17.33 -3.24 -1.02
N VAL A 229 16.92 -2.65 0.09
CA VAL A 229 17.34 -1.30 0.51
C VAL A 229 17.76 -1.24 1.98
N GLY A 230 16.96 -1.86 2.84
CA GLY A 230 17.11 -1.85 4.30
C GLY A 230 18.21 -2.75 4.85
N LYS A 231 18.71 -3.77 4.13
CA LYS A 231 19.84 -4.60 4.59
C LYS A 231 21.16 -4.13 3.99
N GLN A 232 22.03 -3.48 4.79
CA GLN A 232 23.40 -3.13 4.36
C GLN A 232 24.27 -4.41 4.22
N ILE A 233 25.36 -4.33 3.46
CA ILE A 233 26.38 -5.39 3.38
C ILE A 233 27.39 -5.07 4.49
N GLY A 234 27.51 -5.91 5.51
CA GLY A 234 28.42 -5.68 6.64
C GLY A 234 27.93 -6.07 8.03
N GLU A 235 26.99 -7.01 8.13
CA GLU A 235 26.84 -7.94 9.27
C GLU A 235 26.98 -9.36 8.72
#